data_AF-A0A944G8R8-F1
#
_entry.id   AF-A0A944G8R8-F1
#
_cell.length_a   1.000
_cell.length_b   1.000
_cell.length_c   1.000
_cell.angle_alpha   90.00
_cell.angle_beta   90.00
_cell.angle_gamma   90.00
#
_symmetry.space_group_name_H-M   'P 1'
#
loop_
_entity.id
_entity.type
_entity.pdbx_description
1 polymer ?
#
loop_
_entity_poly.entity_id
_entity_poly.type
_entity_poly.pdbx_seq_one_letter_code
_entity_poly.pdbx_strand_id
1 'polypeptide(L)'
;MAYNIPSSVQEAAAQFASTILASVNAAASETAGIDVMYFRATPDKRSQDVIFQAYTLYGVEDCPLTFRALYSDTGYDDGAITYNIMGLNFAIPMTMDIARKTWEEVTGNDGTIPQEHDIVFIPMTRKLMEVVSMTPVKQLGGQLTSYKVNLGIYKPTRSRLVGENLKDSIAQSTTNLDERFGEDIERTLKDIVDPDQLSIHTSDVKDEQKEVVPTRSNDSNLLDIRSIIDYDLIVDGHTIARSYYNMGTSSDVVVKYKRGDTFTKTDNRCLTLWVRLHDNPESSVKNIKDSSLSFTGGNYYLSTTIGKNFSTGENVVLKRGIITVHGKVVGSRRIKLNNDVVKKLNKMNENWYKMPGFALMRDNCVNLLSGKDFNVSIKGNDTVAIRQNESETIIQLSNPLKELFWYGLVINLGEQFSVDVYGTENGFERIENISGIDNKVYENVQVDNFYMEGSHADITNIRFYTVANTEIDKQITDLLSYNAKNDSYAIINDSADIYLNKPYVGRQH
;
A
#
# COMPACT_ATOMS: atom_id res chain seq x y z
N MET A 1 -32.95 -46.70 48.83
CA MET A 1 -33.29 -45.26 48.75
C MET A 1 -33.27 -44.71 50.17
N ALA A 2 -32.20 -44.01 50.56
CA ALA A 2 -32.16 -43.27 51.82
C ALA A 2 -32.39 -41.80 51.48
N TYR A 3 -33.56 -41.26 51.86
CA TYR A 3 -33.83 -39.83 51.76
C TYR A 3 -33.03 -39.13 52.85
N ASN A 4 -32.06 -38.31 52.44
CA ASN A 4 -31.29 -37.46 53.35
C ASN A 4 -32.19 -36.29 53.75
N ILE A 5 -32.81 -36.36 54.94
CA ILE A 5 -33.70 -35.31 55.45
C ILE A 5 -32.81 -34.17 55.96
N PRO A 6 -32.90 -32.94 55.41
CA PRO A 6 -32.08 -31.81 55.87
C PRO A 6 -32.39 -31.48 57.33
N SER A 7 -31.35 -31.25 58.13
CA SER A 7 -31.43 -31.19 59.59
C SER A 7 -31.89 -29.82 60.13
N SER A 8 -32.04 -28.82 59.25
CA SER A 8 -32.60 -27.51 59.57
C SER A 8 -33.33 -26.86 58.39
N VAL A 9 -34.28 -25.96 58.68
CA VAL A 9 -35.00 -25.16 57.66
C VAL A 9 -34.04 -24.32 56.82
N GLN A 10 -32.91 -23.90 57.40
CA GLN A 10 -31.85 -23.18 56.68
C GLN A 10 -31.11 -24.08 55.67
N GLU A 11 -30.82 -25.33 56.01
CA GLU A 11 -30.23 -26.30 55.07
C GLU A 11 -31.21 -26.68 53.95
N ALA A 12 -32.49 -26.86 54.27
CA ALA A 12 -33.51 -27.13 53.27
C ALA A 12 -33.70 -25.94 52.30
N ALA A 13 -33.69 -24.71 52.81
CA ALA A 13 -33.74 -23.50 52.00
C ALA A 13 -32.49 -23.32 51.13
N ALA A 14 -31.31 -23.65 51.65
CA ALA A 14 -30.07 -23.61 50.88
C ALA A 14 -30.03 -24.67 49.77
N GLN A 15 -30.46 -25.90 50.05
CA GLN A 15 -30.58 -26.97 49.04
C GLN A 15 -31.64 -26.65 47.98
N PHE A 16 -32.75 -26.03 48.36
CA PHE A 16 -33.77 -25.60 47.42
C PHE A 16 -33.25 -24.45 46.54
N ALA A 17 -32.65 -23.43 47.14
CA ALA A 17 -32.08 -22.30 46.40
C ALA A 17 -30.97 -22.73 45.43
N SER A 18 -30.09 -23.66 45.83
CA SER A 18 -29.03 -24.17 44.95
C SER A 18 -29.59 -24.98 43.78
N THR A 19 -30.63 -25.79 44.02
CA THR A 19 -31.30 -26.57 42.97
C THR A 19 -32.00 -25.65 41.97
N ILE A 20 -32.69 -24.61 42.46
CA ILE A 20 -33.34 -23.62 41.60
C ILE A 20 -32.28 -22.84 40.80
N LEU A 21 -31.20 -22.36 41.42
CA LEU A 21 -30.13 -21.64 40.72
C LEU A 21 -29.44 -22.49 39.64
N ALA A 22 -29.12 -23.75 39.93
CA ALA A 22 -28.57 -24.67 38.94
C ALA A 22 -29.54 -24.90 37.76
N SER A 23 -30.85 -24.98 38.04
CA SER A 23 -31.87 -25.12 37.00
C SER A 23 -32.07 -23.86 36.17
N VAL A 24 -31.97 -22.67 36.78
CA VAL A 24 -32.07 -21.37 36.10
C VAL A 24 -30.85 -21.15 35.19
N ASN A 25 -29.64 -21.49 35.65
CA ASN A 25 -28.43 -21.42 34.81
C ASN A 25 -28.50 -22.38 33.61
N ALA A 26 -29.05 -23.58 33.79
CA ALA A 26 -29.26 -24.53 32.70
C ALA A 26 -30.30 -24.00 31.69
N ALA A 27 -31.43 -23.47 32.17
CA ALA A 27 -32.46 -22.87 31.32
C ALA A 27 -31.97 -21.60 30.59
N ALA A 28 -31.12 -20.80 31.23
CA ALA A 28 -30.46 -19.64 30.62
C ALA A 28 -29.52 -20.07 29.49
N SER A 29 -28.74 -21.14 29.70
CA SER A 29 -27.88 -21.73 28.66
C SER A 29 -28.67 -22.30 27.49
N GLU A 30 -29.83 -22.91 27.75
CA GLU A 30 -30.72 -23.43 26.70
C GLU A 30 -31.45 -22.31 25.92
N THR A 31 -31.68 -21.15 26.53
CA THR A 31 -32.40 -20.05 25.86
C THR A 31 -31.44 -19.11 25.12
N ALA A 32 -30.30 -18.77 25.73
CA ALA A 32 -29.37 -17.75 25.23
C ALA A 32 -27.95 -18.26 24.91
N GLY A 33 -27.68 -19.56 25.12
CA GLY A 33 -26.36 -20.15 24.88
C GLY A 33 -26.07 -20.41 23.41
N ILE A 34 -24.77 -20.43 23.09
CA ILE A 34 -24.23 -20.75 21.75
C ILE A 34 -23.99 -22.25 21.68
N ASP A 35 -24.28 -22.85 20.52
CA ASP A 35 -23.96 -24.27 20.27
C ASP A 35 -22.44 -24.46 20.22
N VAL A 36 -21.93 -25.43 20.95
CA VAL A 36 -20.50 -25.72 21.05
C VAL A 36 -20.26 -27.22 20.85
N MET A 37 -19.23 -27.55 20.09
CA MET A 37 -18.72 -28.92 19.95
C MET A 37 -17.47 -29.07 20.82
N TYR A 38 -17.52 -29.99 21.78
CA TYR A 38 -16.50 -30.17 22.79
C TYR A 38 -15.81 -31.53 22.60
N PHE A 39 -14.49 -31.53 22.46
CA PHE A 39 -13.67 -32.72 22.33
C PHE A 39 -12.81 -32.89 23.57
N ARG A 40 -12.94 -34.04 24.23
CA ARG A 40 -12.21 -34.33 25.46
C ARG A 40 -10.80 -34.82 25.17
N ALA A 41 -9.81 -34.28 25.86
CA ALA A 41 -8.43 -34.74 25.84
C ALA A 41 -8.21 -35.72 27.01
N THR A 42 -8.25 -37.01 26.73
CA THR A 42 -7.96 -38.04 27.72
C THR A 42 -6.45 -38.27 27.85
N PRO A 43 -5.88 -38.24 29.07
CA PRO A 43 -4.46 -38.53 29.25
C PRO A 43 -4.16 -40.02 28.98
N ASP A 44 -3.11 -40.31 28.22
CA ASP A 44 -2.69 -41.69 27.99
C ASP A 44 -1.95 -42.22 29.22
N LYS A 45 -2.48 -43.30 29.82
CA LYS A 45 -1.91 -43.99 30.99
C LYS A 45 -0.47 -44.48 30.76
N ARG A 46 -0.04 -44.70 29.51
CA ARG A 46 1.35 -45.10 29.19
C ARG A 46 2.37 -43.97 29.36
N SER A 47 1.89 -42.72 29.39
CA SER A 47 2.71 -41.50 29.37
C SER A 47 2.81 -40.84 30.76
N GLN A 48 2.42 -41.56 31.81
CA GLN A 48 2.34 -41.08 33.18
C GLN A 48 3.73 -40.90 33.80
N ASP A 49 4.06 -39.67 34.18
CA ASP A 49 5.19 -39.37 35.04
C ASP A 49 4.72 -39.31 36.50
N VAL A 50 5.15 -40.29 37.28
CA VAL A 50 4.73 -40.45 38.69
C VAL A 50 5.38 -39.40 39.61
N ILE A 51 6.54 -38.86 39.23
CA ILE A 51 7.30 -37.91 40.05
C ILE A 51 6.71 -36.51 39.93
N PHE A 52 6.38 -36.08 38.72
CA PHE A 52 5.80 -34.76 38.45
C PHE A 52 4.27 -34.75 38.44
N GLN A 53 3.63 -35.91 38.67
CA GLN A 53 2.17 -36.08 38.64
C GLN A 53 1.54 -35.53 37.34
N ALA A 54 2.25 -35.70 36.22
CA ALA A 54 1.89 -35.14 34.93
C ALA A 54 1.83 -36.23 33.87
N TYR A 55 1.01 -36.03 32.85
CA TYR A 55 0.96 -36.89 31.66
C TYR A 55 1.66 -36.17 30.52
N THR A 56 2.47 -36.92 29.76
CA THR A 56 3.23 -36.34 28.65
C THR A 56 2.51 -36.44 27.31
N LEU A 57 1.48 -37.29 27.18
CA LEU A 57 0.68 -37.46 25.97
C LEU A 57 -0.83 -37.43 26.27
N TYR A 58 -1.57 -36.72 25.42
CA TYR A 58 -3.04 -36.63 25.48
C TYR A 58 -3.65 -37.16 24.18
N GLY A 59 -4.63 -38.05 24.30
CA GLY A 59 -5.46 -38.56 23.20
C GLY A 59 -6.82 -37.87 23.19
N VAL A 60 -7.17 -37.24 22.08
CA VAL A 60 -8.47 -36.56 21.93
C VAL A 60 -9.54 -37.59 21.52
N GLU A 61 -10.68 -37.62 22.19
CA GLU A 61 -11.80 -38.48 21.81
C GLU A 61 -12.41 -38.05 20.48
N ASP A 62 -12.67 -39.03 19.59
CA ASP A 62 -13.16 -38.78 18.22
C ASP A 62 -14.64 -38.35 18.16
N CYS A 63 -15.41 -38.54 19.23
CA CYS A 63 -16.83 -38.18 19.27
C CYS A 63 -17.03 -36.84 20.01
N PRO A 64 -17.43 -35.76 19.32
CA PRO A 64 -17.69 -34.47 19.95
C PRO A 64 -18.96 -34.50 20.80
N LEU A 65 -18.86 -33.95 22.01
CA LEU A 65 -20.00 -33.64 22.86
C LEU A 65 -20.58 -32.29 22.43
N THR A 66 -21.84 -32.28 21.99
CA THR A 66 -22.52 -31.06 21.53
C THR A 66 -23.45 -30.52 22.59
N PHE A 67 -23.23 -29.28 23.06
CA PHE A 67 -24.11 -28.64 24.03
C PHE A 67 -24.10 -27.12 23.92
N ARG A 68 -25.11 -26.48 24.54
CA ARG A 68 -25.22 -25.01 24.56
C ARG A 68 -24.55 -24.46 25.81
N ALA A 69 -23.62 -23.54 25.62
CA ALA A 69 -22.89 -22.87 26.70
C ALA A 69 -23.11 -21.35 26.65
N LEU A 70 -23.05 -20.70 27.81
CA LEU A 70 -23.15 -19.25 27.90
C LEU A 70 -21.78 -18.64 27.58
N TYR A 71 -21.79 -17.71 26.64
CA TYR A 71 -20.62 -16.96 26.24
C TYR A 71 -20.58 -15.65 27.03
N SER A 72 -19.55 -15.46 27.85
CA SER A 72 -19.32 -14.21 28.57
C SER A 72 -18.01 -13.59 28.08
N ASP A 73 -18.14 -12.53 27.30
CA ASP A 73 -17.03 -11.64 26.98
C ASP A 73 -16.80 -10.77 28.22
N THR A 74 -16.00 -11.26 29.16
CA THR A 74 -15.46 -10.37 30.20
C THR A 74 -14.39 -9.52 29.56
N GLY A 75 -14.82 -8.53 28.78
CA GLY A 75 -13.99 -7.42 28.41
C GLY A 75 -13.45 -6.79 29.68
N TYR A 76 -12.12 -6.70 29.76
CA TYR A 76 -11.42 -5.66 30.49
C TYR A 76 -11.60 -5.65 32.02
N ASP A 77 -10.59 -6.15 32.74
CA ASP A 77 -10.14 -5.47 33.96
C ASP A 77 -8.84 -4.75 33.58
N ASP A 78 -8.85 -3.43 33.66
CA ASP A 78 -7.95 -2.46 33.00
C ASP A 78 -6.52 -2.41 33.58
N GLY A 79 -5.89 -3.57 33.83
CA GLY A 79 -4.68 -3.59 34.67
C GLY A 79 -3.64 -4.70 34.48
N ALA A 80 -3.81 -5.67 33.58
CA ALA A 80 -2.86 -6.79 33.46
C ALA A 80 -2.31 -6.99 32.04
N ILE A 81 -1.58 -5.98 31.52
CA ILE A 81 -0.65 -6.18 30.41
C ILE A 81 0.52 -7.01 30.96
N THR A 82 0.65 -8.27 30.55
CA THR A 82 1.83 -9.08 30.86
C THR A 82 2.85 -8.95 29.73
N TYR A 83 4.03 -8.42 30.07
CA TYR A 83 5.15 -8.26 29.14
C TYR A 83 5.95 -9.57 29.08
N ASN A 84 6.16 -10.11 27.87
CA ASN A 84 7.18 -11.12 27.62
C ASN A 84 8.19 -10.56 26.60
N ILE A 85 9.44 -11.02 26.68
CA ILE A 85 10.63 -10.49 25.99
C ILE A 85 10.52 -10.55 24.45
N MET A 86 9.49 -11.20 23.90
CA MET A 86 9.27 -11.40 22.46
C MET A 86 8.04 -10.64 21.89
N GLY A 87 7.40 -9.73 22.64
CA GLY A 87 6.36 -8.82 22.11
C GLY A 87 5.01 -8.85 22.86
N LEU A 88 4.11 -7.94 22.44
CA LEU A 88 2.73 -7.83 22.93
C LEU A 88 1.90 -9.03 22.45
N ASN A 89 1.79 -10.07 23.28
CA ASN A 89 0.81 -11.13 23.02
C ASN A 89 -0.56 -10.68 23.54
N PHE A 90 -1.45 -10.22 22.65
CA PHE A 90 -2.87 -10.12 22.95
C PHE A 90 -3.50 -11.52 22.95
N ALA A 91 -3.28 -12.28 24.02
CA ALA A 91 -4.07 -13.46 24.29
C ALA A 91 -5.20 -13.04 25.24
N ILE A 92 -6.33 -12.61 24.69
CA ILE A 92 -7.56 -12.46 25.46
C ILE A 92 -8.07 -13.88 25.74
N PRO A 93 -8.09 -14.38 26.99
CA PRO A 93 -8.76 -15.64 27.24
C PRO A 93 -10.26 -15.42 27.12
N MET A 94 -10.87 -15.95 26.07
CA MET A 94 -12.32 -15.97 25.94
C MET A 94 -12.89 -16.83 27.07
N THR A 95 -13.95 -16.40 27.75
CA THR A 95 -14.53 -17.17 28.86
C THR A 95 -15.89 -17.77 28.50
N MET A 96 -16.08 -19.04 28.82
CA MET A 96 -17.30 -19.80 28.58
C MET A 96 -17.83 -20.37 29.89
N ASP A 97 -19.08 -20.07 30.18
CA ASP A 97 -19.77 -20.56 31.38
C ASP A 97 -20.63 -21.77 31.03
N ILE A 98 -20.27 -22.93 31.58
CA ILE A 98 -20.97 -24.20 31.39
C ILE A 98 -21.77 -24.48 32.67
N ALA A 99 -23.10 -24.60 32.56
CA ALA A 99 -23.91 -25.01 33.70
C ALA A 99 -23.60 -26.46 34.09
N ARG A 100 -23.46 -26.74 35.39
CA ARG A 100 -23.11 -28.08 35.89
C ARG A 100 -24.10 -29.15 35.42
N LYS A 101 -25.40 -28.83 35.44
CA LYS A 101 -26.47 -29.73 35.02
C LYS A 101 -26.35 -30.10 33.54
N THR A 102 -26.07 -29.13 32.67
CA THR A 102 -25.84 -29.35 31.24
C THR A 102 -24.61 -30.22 30.99
N TRP A 103 -23.55 -30.03 31.77
CA TRP A 103 -22.34 -30.85 31.66
C TRP A 103 -22.58 -32.30 32.10
N GLU A 104 -23.26 -32.50 33.23
CA GLU A 104 -23.61 -33.82 33.77
C GLU A 104 -24.53 -34.60 32.82
N GLU A 105 -25.50 -33.93 32.18
CA GLU A 105 -26.39 -34.52 31.18
C GLU A 105 -25.63 -34.98 29.93
N VAL A 106 -24.71 -34.16 29.43
CA VAL A 106 -23.95 -34.44 28.20
C VAL A 106 -22.87 -35.50 28.40
N THR A 107 -22.29 -35.57 29.60
CA THR A 107 -21.26 -36.56 29.97
C THR A 107 -21.82 -37.86 30.57
N GLY A 108 -23.15 -37.98 30.70
CA GLY A 108 -23.78 -39.19 31.22
C GLY A 108 -23.55 -39.45 32.72
N ASN A 109 -23.39 -38.39 33.52
CA ASN A 109 -23.11 -38.45 34.96
C ASN A 109 -21.83 -39.19 35.36
N ASP A 110 -20.79 -39.15 34.53
CA ASP A 110 -19.49 -39.81 34.79
C ASP A 110 -18.65 -39.13 35.90
N GLY A 111 -19.15 -38.05 36.50
CA GLY A 111 -18.45 -37.30 37.56
C GLY A 111 -17.23 -36.50 37.08
N THR A 112 -17.04 -36.44 35.77
CA THR A 112 -15.92 -35.75 35.12
C THR A 112 -16.13 -34.24 35.08
N ILE A 113 -15.05 -33.48 35.13
CA ILE A 113 -15.04 -32.01 35.01
C ILE A 113 -14.31 -31.60 33.73
N PRO A 114 -14.60 -30.42 33.13
CA PRO A 114 -13.80 -29.89 32.03
C PRO A 114 -12.32 -29.82 32.41
N GLN A 115 -11.43 -30.30 31.56
CA GLN A 115 -9.99 -30.39 31.84
C GLN A 115 -9.19 -29.42 30.98
N GLU A 116 -7.99 -29.08 31.48
CA GLU A 116 -7.00 -28.40 30.67
C GLU A 116 -6.67 -29.25 29.43
N HIS A 117 -6.44 -28.59 28.29
CA HIS A 117 -6.17 -29.20 26.98
C HIS A 117 -7.38 -29.78 26.23
N ASP A 118 -8.59 -29.71 26.78
CA ASP A 118 -9.82 -30.01 26.04
C ASP A 118 -9.99 -29.04 24.86
N ILE A 119 -10.55 -29.51 23.74
CA ILE A 119 -10.71 -28.72 22.51
C ILE A 119 -12.17 -28.32 22.36
N VAL A 120 -12.39 -27.05 22.03
CA VAL A 120 -13.71 -26.45 21.88
C VAL A 120 -13.83 -25.86 20.48
N PHE A 121 -14.78 -26.36 19.70
CA PHE A 121 -15.14 -25.77 18.41
C PHE A 121 -16.44 -25.00 18.53
N ILE A 122 -16.39 -23.72 18.14
CA ILE A 122 -17.54 -22.82 18.16
C ILE A 122 -17.99 -22.60 16.71
N PRO A 123 -19.12 -23.20 16.26
CA PRO A 123 -19.59 -23.11 14.88
C PRO A 123 -19.87 -21.68 14.41
N MET A 124 -20.35 -20.82 15.31
CA MET A 124 -20.67 -19.41 14.99
C MET A 124 -19.43 -18.60 14.58
N THR A 125 -18.30 -18.80 15.28
CA THR A 125 -17.05 -18.08 14.99
C THR A 125 -16.11 -18.87 14.08
N ARG A 126 -16.41 -20.16 13.84
CA ARG A 126 -15.55 -21.13 13.15
C ARG A 126 -14.14 -21.20 13.75
N LYS A 127 -14.00 -20.91 15.03
CA LYS A 127 -12.73 -20.95 15.76
C LYS A 127 -12.61 -22.26 16.52
N LEU A 128 -11.43 -22.85 16.43
CA LEU A 128 -11.04 -23.99 17.23
C LEU A 128 -10.15 -23.48 18.38
N MET A 129 -10.61 -23.73 19.60
CA MET A 129 -10.07 -23.18 20.83
C MET A 129 -9.65 -24.32 21.75
N GLU A 130 -8.75 -24.03 22.68
CA GLU A 130 -8.30 -24.96 23.70
C GLU A 130 -8.64 -24.43 25.09
N VAL A 131 -9.05 -25.33 25.99
CA VAL A 131 -9.22 -25.01 27.40
C VAL A 131 -7.86 -24.81 28.06
N VAL A 132 -7.58 -23.57 28.46
CA VAL A 132 -6.36 -23.17 29.17
C VAL A 132 -6.52 -23.36 30.68
N SER A 133 -7.69 -23.04 31.21
CA SER A 133 -7.98 -23.25 32.63
C SER A 133 -9.47 -23.32 32.90
N MET A 134 -9.84 -23.96 34.01
CA MET A 134 -11.22 -24.07 34.46
C MET A 134 -11.34 -23.69 35.93
N THR A 135 -12.31 -22.82 36.22
CA THR A 135 -12.66 -22.39 37.58
C THR A 135 -14.06 -22.91 37.96
N PRO A 136 -14.19 -23.75 39.02
CA PRO A 136 -15.49 -24.15 39.53
C PRO A 136 -16.17 -22.97 40.26
N VAL A 137 -17.35 -22.55 39.78
CA VAL A 137 -18.14 -21.48 40.40
C VAL A 137 -19.10 -22.09 41.43
N LYS A 138 -18.88 -21.73 42.70
CA LYS A 138 -19.76 -22.10 43.82
C LYS A 138 -20.58 -20.89 44.23
N GLN A 139 -21.90 -21.01 44.19
CA GLN A 139 -22.83 -19.99 44.66
C GLN A 139 -23.40 -20.38 46.04
N LEU A 140 -24.34 -19.58 46.55
CA LEU A 140 -24.96 -19.69 47.89
C LEU A 140 -25.02 -21.13 48.44
N GLY A 141 -24.43 -21.34 49.63
CA GLY A 141 -24.37 -22.65 50.30
C GLY A 141 -23.17 -23.52 49.93
N GLY A 142 -22.21 -23.02 49.14
CA GLY A 142 -20.96 -23.73 48.84
C GLY A 142 -21.10 -24.88 47.83
N GLN A 143 -22.27 -25.01 47.21
CA GLN A 143 -22.54 -26.00 46.18
C GLN A 143 -22.10 -25.50 44.81
N LEU A 144 -21.54 -26.41 44.01
CA LEU A 144 -21.06 -26.15 42.66
C LEU A 144 -22.24 -25.97 41.70
N THR A 145 -22.31 -24.83 41.01
CA THR A 145 -23.43 -24.47 40.10
C THR A 145 -23.01 -24.38 38.64
N SER A 146 -21.81 -23.88 38.33
CA SER A 146 -21.28 -23.79 36.96
C SER A 146 -19.76 -23.93 36.90
N TYR A 147 -19.25 -24.19 35.71
CA TYR A 147 -17.82 -24.19 35.38
C TYR A 147 -17.51 -22.99 34.49
N LYS A 148 -16.59 -22.13 34.92
CA LYS A 148 -16.07 -21.05 34.09
C LYS A 148 -14.79 -21.52 33.41
N VAL A 149 -14.81 -21.63 32.10
CA VAL A 149 -13.74 -22.19 31.26
C VAL A 149 -13.07 -21.05 30.50
N ASN A 150 -11.76 -20.91 30.66
CA ASN A 150 -10.94 -19.96 29.92
C ASN A 150 -10.38 -20.64 28.67
N LEU A 151 -10.60 -20.03 27.51
CA LEU A 151 -10.27 -20.55 26.21
C LEU A 151 -9.12 -19.76 25.57
N GLY A 152 -8.13 -20.48 25.03
CA GLY A 152 -7.04 -19.95 24.22
C GLY A 152 -7.13 -20.42 22.78
N ILE A 153 -6.39 -19.76 21.88
CA ILE A 153 -6.28 -20.20 20.48
C ILE A 153 -5.57 -21.57 20.46
N TYR A 154 -6.18 -22.55 19.81
CA TYR A 154 -5.58 -23.88 19.69
C TYR A 154 -4.29 -23.86 18.87
N LYS A 155 -3.25 -24.52 19.39
CA LYS A 155 -1.97 -24.73 18.68
C LYS A 155 -1.62 -26.22 18.67
N PRO A 156 -1.41 -26.84 17.50
CA PRO A 156 -1.07 -28.25 17.42
C PRO A 156 0.29 -28.50 18.08
N THR A 157 0.30 -29.29 19.15
CA THR A 157 1.53 -29.65 19.89
C THR A 157 1.91 -31.10 19.59
N ARG A 158 3.21 -31.40 19.45
CA ARG A 158 3.74 -32.75 19.15
C ARG A 158 3.35 -33.82 20.18
N SER A 159 2.89 -33.44 21.36
CA SER A 159 2.47 -34.32 22.45
C SER A 159 1.01 -34.81 22.36
N ARG A 160 0.30 -34.58 21.25
CA ARG A 160 -1.11 -35.00 21.09
C ARG A 160 -1.32 -35.99 19.96
N LEU A 161 -2.07 -37.05 20.25
CA LEU A 161 -2.63 -37.96 19.26
C LEU A 161 -4.03 -37.45 18.89
N VAL A 162 -4.13 -36.87 17.70
CA VAL A 162 -5.37 -36.32 17.15
C VAL A 162 -5.91 -37.27 16.08
N GLY A 163 -7.19 -37.62 16.15
CA GLY A 163 -7.89 -38.42 15.14
C GLY A 163 -7.92 -37.76 13.76
N GLU A 164 -8.03 -38.56 12.70
CA GLU A 164 -7.90 -38.10 11.30
C GLU A 164 -8.95 -37.03 10.92
N ASN A 165 -10.20 -37.17 11.39
CA ASN A 165 -11.27 -36.22 11.09
C ASN A 165 -11.04 -34.80 11.64
N LEU A 166 -10.38 -34.69 12.80
CA LEU A 166 -10.06 -33.39 13.40
C LEU A 166 -8.88 -32.73 12.67
N LYS A 167 -7.92 -33.52 12.18
CA LYS A 167 -6.81 -33.02 11.36
C LYS A 167 -7.30 -32.40 10.05
N ASP A 168 -8.26 -33.04 9.39
CA ASP A 168 -8.83 -32.52 8.14
C ASP A 168 -9.59 -31.20 8.35
N SER A 169 -10.36 -31.11 9.44
CA SER A 169 -11.09 -29.89 9.80
C SER A 169 -10.16 -28.74 10.21
N ILE A 170 -9.06 -29.04 10.90
CA ILE A 170 -8.01 -28.06 11.25
C ILE A 170 -7.31 -27.58 9.98
N ALA A 171 -6.88 -28.49 9.11
CA ALA A 171 -6.20 -28.14 7.86
C ALA A 171 -7.05 -27.23 6.98
N GLN A 172 -8.33 -27.55 6.81
CA GLN A 172 -9.26 -26.73 6.01
C GLN A 172 -9.54 -25.35 6.64
N SER A 173 -9.45 -25.22 7.96
CA SER A 173 -9.65 -23.93 8.66
C SER A 173 -8.40 -23.06 8.64
N THR A 174 -7.21 -23.68 8.73
CA THR A 174 -5.92 -22.97 8.67
C THR A 174 -5.64 -22.43 7.27
N THR A 175 -5.91 -23.21 6.21
CA THR A 175 -5.74 -22.72 4.82
C THR A 175 -6.62 -21.50 4.53
N ASN A 176 -7.85 -21.46 5.07
CA ASN A 176 -8.73 -20.30 4.90
C ASN A 176 -8.26 -19.04 5.64
N LEU A 177 -7.40 -19.15 6.65
CA LEU A 177 -6.85 -17.98 7.36
C LEU A 177 -5.59 -17.47 6.67
N ASP A 178 -4.68 -18.37 6.29
CA ASP A 178 -3.45 -18.00 5.58
C ASP A 178 -3.76 -17.46 4.18
N GLU A 179 -4.74 -18.03 3.45
CA GLU A 179 -5.19 -17.50 2.16
C GLU A 179 -5.85 -16.11 2.29
N ARG A 180 -6.47 -15.79 3.43
CA ARG A 180 -7.21 -14.54 3.61
C ARG A 180 -6.41 -13.42 4.25
N PHE A 181 -5.41 -13.74 5.06
CA PHE A 181 -4.61 -12.75 5.79
C PHE A 181 -3.12 -12.81 5.42
N GLY A 182 -2.65 -13.87 4.79
CA GLY A 182 -1.25 -14.00 4.38
C GLY A 182 -0.82 -12.89 3.43
N GLU A 183 -1.65 -12.57 2.42
CA GLU A 183 -1.37 -11.49 1.48
C GLU A 183 -1.32 -10.12 2.18
N ASP A 184 -2.27 -9.84 3.08
CA ASP A 184 -2.31 -8.58 3.83
C ASP A 184 -1.11 -8.44 4.80
N ILE A 185 -0.70 -9.53 5.44
CA ILE A 185 0.46 -9.57 6.34
C ILE A 185 1.76 -9.37 5.55
N GLU A 186 1.95 -10.11 4.46
CA GLU A 186 3.13 -9.96 3.59
C GLU A 186 3.22 -8.54 3.03
N ARG A 187 2.08 -7.97 2.65
CA ARG A 187 1.97 -6.61 2.16
C ARG A 187 2.36 -5.59 3.21
N THR A 188 1.83 -5.73 4.43
CA THR A 188 2.19 -4.86 5.56
C THR A 188 3.67 -5.00 5.93
N LEU A 189 4.23 -6.21 5.85
CA LEU A 189 5.66 -6.42 6.11
C LEU A 189 6.55 -5.78 5.04
N LYS A 190 6.17 -5.84 3.76
CA LYS A 190 6.86 -5.13 2.67
C LYS A 190 6.78 -3.61 2.85
N ASP A 191 5.62 -3.09 3.25
CA ASP A 191 5.47 -1.66 3.53
C ASP A 191 6.35 -1.18 4.71
N ILE A 192 6.69 -2.07 5.66
CA ILE A 192 7.58 -1.78 6.80
C ILE A 192 9.06 -1.92 6.42
N VAL A 193 9.39 -2.97 5.67
CA VAL A 193 10.76 -3.31 5.27
C VAL A 193 10.87 -2.96 3.80
N ASP A 194 11.30 -1.74 3.48
CA ASP A 194 11.62 -1.31 2.12
C ASP A 194 13.09 -1.66 1.82
N PRO A 195 13.38 -2.86 1.27
CA PRO A 195 14.76 -3.28 1.04
C PRO A 195 15.45 -2.43 -0.04
N ASP A 196 14.68 -1.86 -0.96
CA ASP A 196 15.20 -1.13 -2.11
C ASP A 196 15.72 0.24 -1.68
N GLN A 197 14.94 0.98 -0.87
CA GLN A 197 15.38 2.24 -0.26
C GLN A 197 16.37 2.04 0.90
N LEU A 198 16.46 0.87 1.52
CA LEU A 198 17.41 0.61 2.61
C LEU A 198 18.71 -0.07 2.16
N SER A 199 18.83 -0.45 0.88
CA SER A 199 20.02 -1.10 0.36
C SER A 199 21.27 -0.23 0.49
N ILE A 200 22.38 -0.80 0.96
CA ILE A 200 23.67 -0.08 1.04
C ILE A 200 24.27 0.21 -0.35
N HIS A 201 23.77 -0.45 -1.39
CA HIS A 201 24.27 -0.35 -2.76
C HIS A 201 23.41 0.55 -3.65
N THR A 202 22.46 1.31 -3.08
CA THR A 202 21.63 2.23 -3.86
C THR A 202 22.50 3.26 -4.60
N SER A 203 22.20 3.45 -5.88
CA SER A 203 22.92 4.35 -6.79
C SER A 203 24.38 4.01 -7.05
N ASP A 204 24.85 2.82 -6.65
CA ASP A 204 26.20 2.29 -6.94
C ASP A 204 26.16 1.36 -8.17
N VAL A 205 27.33 0.98 -8.70
CA VAL A 205 27.46 0.01 -9.80
C VAL A 205 26.86 -1.35 -9.45
N LYS A 206 26.77 -1.67 -8.15
CA LYS A 206 26.18 -2.89 -7.62
C LYS A 206 24.68 -2.79 -7.35
N ASP A 207 24.05 -1.66 -7.67
CA ASP A 207 22.60 -1.49 -7.51
C ASP A 207 21.87 -2.50 -8.41
N GLU A 208 21.05 -3.37 -7.82
CA GLU A 208 20.29 -4.39 -8.54
C GLU A 208 19.04 -3.81 -9.21
N GLN A 209 18.58 -2.62 -8.82
CA GLN A 209 17.32 -2.01 -9.25
C GLN A 209 17.49 -0.95 -10.34
N LYS A 210 18.56 -0.16 -10.27
CA LYS A 210 18.82 0.92 -11.23
C LYS A 210 20.26 0.96 -11.68
N GLU A 211 20.46 1.56 -12.84
CA GLU A 211 21.76 1.92 -13.40
C GLU A 211 21.76 3.43 -13.59
N VAL A 212 22.57 4.12 -12.80
CA VAL A 212 22.81 5.56 -12.99
C VAL A 212 23.97 5.69 -13.96
N VAL A 213 23.74 6.35 -15.09
CA VAL A 213 24.77 6.46 -16.13
C VAL A 213 25.88 7.39 -15.62
N PRO A 214 27.12 6.91 -15.42
CA PRO A 214 28.20 7.76 -14.95
C PRO A 214 28.55 8.77 -16.05
N THR A 215 28.54 10.06 -15.71
CA THR A 215 28.99 11.09 -16.65
C THR A 215 30.51 11.12 -16.63
N ARG A 216 31.15 10.84 -17.77
CA ARG A 216 32.61 10.95 -17.89
C ARG A 216 33.05 12.41 -17.68
N SER A 217 33.90 12.66 -16.70
CA SER A 217 34.66 13.91 -16.64
C SER A 217 35.83 13.86 -17.63
N ASN A 218 36.13 14.98 -18.28
CA ASN A 218 37.36 15.14 -19.06
C ASN A 218 38.63 15.22 -18.19
N ASP A 219 38.46 15.43 -16.88
CA ASP A 219 39.54 15.43 -15.90
C ASP A 219 39.46 14.18 -15.03
N SER A 220 40.50 13.35 -15.15
CA SER A 220 40.83 12.16 -14.34
C SER A 220 39.96 10.90 -14.51
N ASN A 221 40.63 9.74 -14.46
CA ASN A 221 40.09 8.37 -14.58
C ASN A 221 39.21 7.95 -13.37
N LEU A 222 38.39 8.83 -12.82
CA LEU A 222 37.45 8.54 -11.74
C LEU A 222 36.02 8.61 -12.29
N LEU A 223 35.24 7.55 -12.07
CA LEU A 223 33.81 7.51 -12.34
C LEU A 223 33.09 8.31 -11.25
N ASP A 224 32.99 9.63 -11.40
CA ASP A 224 32.12 10.43 -10.54
C ASP A 224 30.67 10.28 -11.02
N ILE A 225 29.77 9.83 -10.13
CA ILE A 225 28.32 9.89 -10.36
C ILE A 225 27.88 11.36 -10.16
N ARG A 226 28.22 12.24 -11.11
CA ARG A 226 27.90 13.68 -11.04
C ARG A 226 26.42 14.01 -11.25
N SER A 227 25.62 13.01 -11.62
CA SER A 227 24.19 13.20 -11.83
C SER A 227 23.40 13.27 -10.53
N ILE A 228 23.95 12.83 -9.38
CA ILE A 228 23.29 12.95 -8.07
C ILE A 228 23.99 14.04 -7.26
N ILE A 229 23.21 14.99 -6.75
CA ILE A 229 23.72 16.11 -5.95
C ILE A 229 23.07 16.08 -4.57
N ASP A 230 23.89 16.18 -3.53
CA ASP A 230 23.45 16.29 -2.14
C ASP A 230 22.72 17.62 -1.91
N TYR A 231 21.49 17.53 -1.41
CA TYR A 231 20.61 18.66 -1.16
C TYR A 231 19.43 18.27 -0.28
N ASP A 232 19.30 18.95 0.86
CA ASP A 232 18.15 18.76 1.74
C ASP A 232 16.95 19.57 1.23
N LEU A 233 16.01 18.86 0.61
CA LEU A 233 14.69 19.41 0.32
C LEU A 233 13.82 19.31 1.56
N ILE A 234 13.59 20.45 2.21
CA ILE A 234 12.73 20.57 3.40
C ILE A 234 11.51 21.41 3.04
N VAL A 235 10.32 20.86 3.25
CA VAL A 235 9.05 21.54 3.03
C VAL A 235 8.21 21.42 4.30
N ASP A 236 7.76 22.56 4.82
CA ASP A 236 6.95 22.66 6.04
C ASP A 236 7.48 21.85 7.24
N GLY A 237 8.81 21.79 7.38
CA GLY A 237 9.49 21.08 8.48
C GLY A 237 9.71 19.59 8.25
N HIS A 238 9.27 19.04 7.11
CA HIS A 238 9.51 17.66 6.70
C HIS A 238 10.69 17.58 5.72
N THR A 239 11.66 16.70 5.98
CA THR A 239 12.71 16.36 5.01
C THR A 239 12.13 15.38 3.99
N ILE A 240 12.03 15.82 2.74
CA ILE A 240 11.46 15.03 1.64
C ILE A 240 12.54 14.24 0.91
N ALA A 241 13.68 14.87 0.66
CA ALA A 241 14.81 14.28 -0.03
C ALA A 241 16.11 14.88 0.50
N ARG A 242 17.18 14.10 0.45
CA ARG A 242 18.55 14.55 0.79
C ARG A 242 19.44 14.68 -0.44
N SER A 243 18.89 14.37 -1.60
CA SER A 243 19.60 14.39 -2.87
C SER A 243 18.60 14.56 -4.02
N TYR A 244 19.11 14.96 -5.19
CA TYR A 244 18.34 15.00 -6.43
C TYR A 244 19.19 14.62 -7.63
N TYR A 245 18.52 14.20 -8.70
CA TYR A 245 19.13 14.02 -10.01
C TYR A 245 19.23 15.35 -10.75
N ASN A 246 20.44 15.77 -11.11
CA ASN A 246 20.67 16.86 -12.04
C ASN A 246 20.53 16.34 -13.48
N MET A 247 19.37 16.58 -14.08
CA MET A 247 19.06 16.10 -15.42
C MET A 247 19.75 16.92 -16.51
N GLY A 248 20.31 18.09 -16.19
CA GLY A 248 20.97 18.97 -17.16
C GLY A 248 22.36 18.50 -17.62
N THR A 249 22.84 17.39 -17.09
CA THR A 249 24.23 16.93 -17.25
C THR A 249 24.51 16.22 -18.58
N SER A 250 23.49 15.64 -19.22
CA SER A 250 23.62 14.86 -20.47
C SER A 250 22.37 15.02 -21.32
N SER A 251 22.46 14.80 -22.63
CA SER A 251 21.28 14.65 -23.51
C SER A 251 20.75 13.21 -23.55
N ASP A 252 21.50 12.27 -22.98
CA ASP A 252 21.18 10.84 -22.99
C ASP A 252 20.44 10.42 -21.71
N VAL A 253 20.30 9.12 -21.49
CA VAL A 253 19.66 8.55 -20.30
C VAL A 253 20.50 8.84 -19.05
N VAL A 254 19.88 9.44 -18.02
CA VAL A 254 20.52 9.77 -16.74
C VAL A 254 20.37 8.59 -15.76
N VAL A 255 19.17 8.02 -15.69
CA VAL A 255 18.84 6.89 -14.82
C VAL A 255 18.03 5.88 -15.61
N LYS A 256 18.37 4.61 -15.48
CA LYS A 256 17.64 3.49 -16.06
C LYS A 256 17.24 2.50 -14.96
N TYR A 257 15.95 2.22 -14.84
CA TYR A 257 15.39 1.22 -13.94
C TYR A 257 15.38 -0.13 -14.66
N LYS A 258 15.87 -1.18 -13.99
CA LYS A 258 15.92 -2.55 -14.51
C LYS A 258 14.56 -3.25 -14.49
N ARG A 259 13.62 -2.70 -13.72
CA ARG A 259 12.25 -3.19 -13.62
C ARG A 259 11.38 -2.57 -14.72
N GLY A 260 10.66 -3.45 -15.41
CA GLY A 260 9.63 -3.09 -16.38
C GLY A 260 8.22 -3.21 -15.80
N ASP A 261 7.23 -2.90 -16.62
CA ASP A 261 5.81 -3.07 -16.30
C ASP A 261 5.00 -3.33 -17.57
N THR A 262 3.85 -3.99 -17.41
CA THR A 262 2.86 -4.17 -18.47
C THR A 262 1.49 -3.82 -17.92
N PHE A 263 0.83 -2.84 -18.54
CA PHE A 263 -0.44 -2.33 -18.06
C PHE A 263 -1.35 -1.90 -19.19
N THR A 264 -2.64 -2.08 -18.97
CA THR A 264 -3.69 -1.72 -19.92
C THR A 264 -4.36 -0.41 -19.52
N LYS A 265 -5.25 0.09 -20.37
CA LYS A 265 -6.05 1.27 -20.09
C LYS A 265 -6.92 1.15 -18.82
N THR A 266 -7.35 -0.06 -18.46
CA THR A 266 -8.16 -0.29 -17.24
C THR A 266 -7.32 -0.35 -15.97
N ASP A 267 -6.01 -0.55 -16.12
CA ASP A 267 -5.10 -0.64 -14.98
C ASP A 267 -4.69 0.75 -14.52
N ASN A 268 -4.88 1.01 -13.23
CA ASN A 268 -4.48 2.27 -12.64
C ASN A 268 -2.96 2.29 -12.39
N ARG A 269 -2.34 3.43 -12.65
CA ARG A 269 -0.95 3.73 -12.31
C ARG A 269 -0.85 5.14 -11.73
N CYS A 270 0.09 5.36 -10.83
CA CYS A 270 0.33 6.68 -10.27
C CYS A 270 1.82 6.98 -10.28
N LEU A 271 2.21 8.09 -10.89
CA LEU A 271 3.57 8.63 -10.85
C LEU A 271 3.59 9.81 -9.88
N THR A 272 4.40 9.72 -8.84
CA THR A 272 4.68 10.83 -7.92
C THR A 272 6.16 11.19 -7.96
N LEU A 273 6.47 12.49 -8.00
CA LEU A 273 7.86 12.98 -8.03
C LEU A 273 7.92 14.46 -7.67
N TRP A 274 9.12 14.91 -7.32
CA TRP A 274 9.46 16.31 -7.16
C TRP A 274 10.30 16.78 -8.34
N VAL A 275 9.94 17.92 -8.92
CA VAL A 275 10.65 18.52 -10.06
C VAL A 275 10.97 19.99 -9.81
N ARG A 276 12.18 20.43 -10.19
CA ARG A 276 12.59 21.84 -10.23
C ARG A 276 13.01 22.19 -11.65
N LEU A 277 12.29 23.10 -12.28
CA LEU A 277 12.58 23.52 -13.66
C LEU A 277 13.72 24.54 -13.70
N HIS A 278 14.62 24.43 -14.68
CA HIS A 278 15.65 25.43 -14.95
C HIS A 278 15.28 26.31 -16.14
N ASP A 279 15.83 27.52 -16.15
CA ASP A 279 15.77 28.40 -17.33
C ASP A 279 16.54 27.76 -18.50
N ASN A 280 16.00 27.89 -19.72
CA ASN A 280 16.76 27.56 -20.93
C ASN A 280 17.23 28.86 -21.60
N PRO A 281 18.52 29.21 -21.41
CA PRO A 281 19.07 30.43 -21.97
C PRO A 281 19.10 30.43 -23.51
N GLU A 282 18.89 29.28 -24.17
CA GLU A 282 18.86 29.15 -25.63
C GLU A 282 17.44 29.16 -26.24
N SER A 283 16.41 29.58 -25.50
CA SER A 283 15.04 29.67 -26.03
C SER A 283 14.94 30.75 -27.12
N SER A 284 15.25 30.41 -28.37
CA SER A 284 15.22 31.36 -29.48
C SER A 284 13.80 31.86 -29.75
N VAL A 285 13.47 33.05 -29.24
CA VAL A 285 12.17 33.70 -29.43
C VAL A 285 12.09 34.32 -30.82
N LYS A 286 11.29 33.73 -31.73
CA LYS A 286 10.98 34.34 -33.02
C LYS A 286 9.53 34.77 -33.07
N ASN A 287 9.29 36.06 -33.25
CA ASN A 287 7.96 36.56 -33.58
C ASN A 287 7.54 36.05 -34.95
N ILE A 288 6.45 35.29 -34.99
CA ILE A 288 5.86 34.79 -36.22
C ILE A 288 5.11 35.93 -36.92
N LYS A 289 5.46 36.17 -38.19
CA LYS A 289 4.76 37.07 -39.11
C LYS A 289 4.22 36.23 -40.27
N ASP A 290 3.01 36.55 -40.72
CA ASP A 290 2.33 35.90 -41.86
C ASP A 290 2.27 34.37 -41.74
N SER A 291 1.33 33.89 -40.92
CA SER A 291 1.11 32.46 -40.73
C SER A 291 -0.15 32.00 -41.47
N SER A 292 -0.11 30.78 -42.01
CA SER A 292 -1.28 30.11 -42.58
C SER A 292 -1.44 28.71 -42.01
N LEU A 293 -2.63 28.40 -41.50
CA LEU A 293 -2.98 27.07 -41.01
C LEU A 293 -3.50 26.20 -42.17
N SER A 294 -3.00 24.97 -42.27
CA SER A 294 -3.43 23.98 -43.26
C SER A 294 -3.71 22.64 -42.58
N PHE A 295 -4.70 21.90 -43.07
CA PHE A 295 -5.01 20.54 -42.61
C PHE A 295 -4.68 19.56 -43.73
N THR A 296 -3.78 18.63 -43.49
CA THR A 296 -3.34 17.65 -44.51
C THR A 296 -3.04 16.32 -43.84
N GLY A 297 -3.54 15.21 -44.39
CA GLY A 297 -3.27 13.88 -43.86
C GLY A 297 -3.66 13.72 -42.38
N GLY A 298 -4.78 14.32 -41.95
CA GLY A 298 -5.26 14.23 -40.58
C GLY A 298 -4.55 15.13 -39.57
N ASN A 299 -3.58 15.95 -39.99
CA ASN A 299 -2.78 16.79 -39.09
C ASN A 299 -2.86 18.28 -39.45
N TYR A 300 -2.81 19.14 -38.43
CA TYR A 300 -2.70 20.59 -38.61
C TYR A 300 -1.23 21.01 -38.77
N TYR A 301 -0.98 21.84 -39.79
CA TYR A 301 0.32 22.42 -40.05
C TYR A 301 0.22 23.95 -40.09
N LEU A 302 1.05 24.60 -39.28
CA LEU A 302 1.29 26.03 -39.38
C LEU A 302 2.43 26.29 -40.36
N SER A 303 2.12 26.99 -41.45
CA SER A 303 3.14 27.48 -42.37
C SER A 303 3.57 28.86 -41.96
N THR A 304 4.85 29.02 -41.61
CA THR A 304 5.47 30.30 -41.21
C THR A 304 6.95 30.27 -41.56
N THR A 305 7.60 31.42 -41.68
CA THR A 305 9.04 31.47 -41.90
C THR A 305 9.75 31.11 -40.59
N ILE A 306 10.28 29.89 -40.49
CA ILE A 306 11.07 29.42 -39.35
C ILE A 306 12.51 29.91 -39.59
N GLY A 307 13.12 30.58 -38.62
CA GLY A 307 14.48 31.12 -38.77
C GLY A 307 15.52 30.01 -38.89
N LYS A 308 16.80 30.35 -39.11
CA LYS A 308 17.91 29.38 -39.10
C LYS A 308 18.16 28.73 -37.74
N ASN A 309 17.48 29.19 -36.68
CA ASN A 309 17.69 28.77 -35.30
C ASN A 309 16.98 27.46 -34.94
N PHE A 310 16.12 26.93 -35.83
CA PHE A 310 15.39 25.69 -35.58
C PHE A 310 15.69 24.65 -36.66
N SER A 311 15.98 23.43 -36.22
CA SER A 311 16.24 22.28 -37.09
C SER A 311 14.96 21.47 -37.37
N THR A 312 14.96 20.71 -38.47
CA THR A 312 13.84 19.80 -38.75
C THR A 312 13.84 18.68 -37.71
N GLY A 313 12.69 18.45 -37.07
CA GLY A 313 12.52 17.48 -36.00
C GLY A 313 12.48 18.06 -34.59
N GLU A 314 12.82 19.34 -34.39
CA GLU A 314 12.78 19.97 -33.07
C GLU A 314 11.34 20.21 -32.57
N ASN A 315 11.15 20.02 -31.26
CA ASN A 315 9.90 20.38 -30.58
C ASN A 315 9.91 21.88 -30.28
N VAL A 316 8.79 22.53 -30.57
CA VAL A 316 8.64 23.98 -30.46
C VAL A 316 7.30 24.33 -29.83
N VAL A 317 7.30 25.46 -29.14
CA VAL A 317 6.11 26.01 -28.48
C VAL A 317 5.80 27.36 -29.08
N LEU A 318 4.56 27.58 -29.48
CA LEU A 318 4.03 28.88 -29.86
C LEU A 318 3.28 29.49 -28.69
N LYS A 319 3.77 30.62 -28.17
CA LYS A 319 3.14 31.33 -27.05
C LYS A 319 2.61 32.69 -27.46
N ARG A 320 1.42 33.04 -26.98
CA ARG A 320 0.84 34.39 -27.04
C ARG A 320 -0.03 34.63 -25.82
N GLY A 321 0.49 35.38 -24.85
CA GLY A 321 -0.18 35.55 -23.55
C GLY A 321 -0.39 34.19 -22.90
N ILE A 322 -1.65 33.82 -22.67
CA ILE A 322 -2.06 32.53 -22.05
C ILE A 322 -2.18 31.40 -23.09
N ILE A 323 -2.18 31.72 -24.40
CA ILE A 323 -2.33 30.71 -25.45
C ILE A 323 -0.97 30.05 -25.71
N THR A 324 -0.89 28.76 -25.42
CA THR A 324 0.27 27.91 -25.71
C THR A 324 -0.12 26.82 -26.73
N VAL A 325 0.66 26.67 -27.80
CA VAL A 325 0.47 25.62 -28.80
C VAL A 325 1.76 24.87 -29.04
N HIS A 326 1.73 23.57 -28.76
CA HIS A 326 2.86 22.67 -28.95
C HIS A 326 2.90 22.12 -30.38
N GLY A 327 4.10 21.98 -30.91
CA GLY A 327 4.31 21.42 -32.24
C GLY A 327 5.72 20.91 -32.49
N LYS A 328 5.91 20.33 -33.67
CA LYS A 328 7.19 19.79 -34.15
C LYS A 328 7.53 20.41 -35.50
N VAL A 329 8.76 20.86 -35.67
CA VAL A 329 9.24 21.41 -36.94
C VAL A 329 9.39 20.28 -37.96
N VAL A 330 8.66 20.34 -39.08
CA VAL A 330 8.70 19.31 -40.15
C VAL A 330 9.48 19.78 -41.37
N GLY A 331 9.78 21.08 -41.45
CA GLY A 331 10.67 21.62 -42.48
C GLY A 331 10.92 23.11 -42.27
N SER A 332 11.63 23.76 -43.20
CA SER A 332 12.06 25.16 -43.08
C SER A 332 10.92 26.18 -42.92
N ARG A 333 9.68 25.80 -43.25
CA ARG A 333 8.51 26.67 -43.14
C ARG A 333 7.26 26.01 -42.57
N ARG A 334 7.35 24.80 -42.00
CA ARG A 334 6.17 24.04 -41.55
C ARG A 334 6.35 23.48 -40.16
N ILE A 335 5.38 23.75 -39.29
CA ILE A 335 5.29 23.21 -37.93
C ILE A 335 4.04 22.32 -37.88
N LYS A 336 4.20 21.04 -37.55
CA LYS A 336 3.09 20.13 -37.22
C LYS A 336 2.61 20.49 -35.81
N LEU A 337 1.34 20.88 -35.67
CA LEU A 337 0.76 21.25 -34.38
C LEU A 337 0.02 20.06 -33.76
N ASN A 338 -0.13 20.06 -32.43
CA ASN A 338 -1.00 19.09 -31.77
C ASN A 338 -2.47 19.34 -32.17
N ASN A 339 -3.12 18.29 -32.69
CA ASN A 339 -4.45 18.41 -33.28
C ASN A 339 -5.53 18.80 -32.27
N ASP A 340 -5.43 18.34 -31.03
CA ASP A 340 -6.46 18.56 -30.03
C ASP A 340 -6.40 19.97 -29.46
N VAL A 341 -5.19 20.52 -29.31
CA VAL A 341 -4.99 21.94 -28.98
C VAL A 341 -5.56 22.83 -30.09
N VAL A 342 -5.25 22.53 -31.36
CA VAL A 342 -5.78 23.32 -32.49
C VAL A 342 -7.30 23.22 -32.61
N LYS A 343 -7.90 22.04 -32.39
CA LYS A 343 -9.38 21.90 -32.38
C LYS A 343 -10.01 22.74 -31.26
N LYS A 344 -9.44 22.74 -30.05
CA LYS A 344 -9.92 23.59 -28.93
C LYS A 344 -9.80 25.07 -29.28
N LEU A 345 -8.66 25.49 -29.85
CA LEU A 345 -8.45 26.87 -30.24
C LEU A 345 -9.36 27.31 -31.39
N ASN A 346 -9.58 26.46 -32.40
CA ASN A 346 -10.49 26.77 -33.49
C ASN A 346 -11.94 26.94 -32.99
N LYS A 347 -12.37 26.19 -31.96
CA LYS A 347 -13.67 26.39 -31.32
C LYS A 347 -13.77 27.74 -30.59
N MET A 348 -12.68 28.21 -29.99
CA MET A 348 -12.64 29.50 -29.30
C MET A 348 -12.51 30.67 -30.29
N ASN A 349 -11.66 30.53 -31.30
CA ASN A 349 -11.42 31.51 -32.34
C ASN A 349 -10.82 30.86 -33.59
N GLU A 350 -11.57 30.77 -34.69
CA GLU A 350 -11.11 30.14 -35.94
C GLU A 350 -9.88 30.80 -36.59
N ASN A 351 -9.59 32.07 -36.27
CA ASN A 351 -8.47 32.81 -36.86
C ASN A 351 -7.36 33.12 -35.83
N TRP A 352 -7.26 32.34 -34.75
CA TRP A 352 -6.23 32.52 -33.72
C TRP A 352 -4.82 32.62 -34.33
N TYR A 353 -4.50 31.82 -35.34
CA TYR A 353 -3.17 31.78 -35.98
C TYR A 353 -2.79 33.09 -36.71
N LYS A 354 -3.77 33.90 -37.14
CA LYS A 354 -3.52 35.20 -37.81
C LYS A 354 -3.25 36.33 -36.83
N MET A 355 -3.48 36.10 -35.53
CA MET A 355 -3.31 37.16 -34.54
C MET A 355 -1.82 37.50 -34.38
N PRO A 356 -1.44 38.79 -34.35
CA PRO A 356 -0.05 39.17 -34.13
C PRO A 356 0.39 38.85 -32.70
N GLY A 357 1.70 38.64 -32.53
CA GLY A 357 2.32 38.47 -31.21
C GLY A 357 2.55 37.01 -30.78
N PHE A 358 2.46 36.04 -31.68
CA PHE A 358 2.97 34.70 -31.38
C PHE A 358 4.49 34.67 -31.40
N ALA A 359 5.06 34.24 -30.28
CA ALA A 359 6.46 33.91 -30.11
C ALA A 359 6.65 32.41 -30.32
N LEU A 360 7.48 32.03 -31.28
CA LEU A 360 7.99 30.68 -31.42
C LEU A 360 9.20 30.51 -30.49
N MET A 361 9.18 29.49 -29.65
CA MET A 361 10.23 29.16 -28.68
C MET A 361 10.60 27.68 -28.83
N ARG A 362 11.84 27.31 -28.49
CA ARG A 362 12.20 25.88 -28.33
C ARG A 362 11.46 25.32 -27.13
N ASP A 363 11.00 24.08 -27.25
CA ASP A 363 10.30 23.41 -26.15
C ASP A 363 11.31 22.89 -25.11
N ASN A 364 11.20 23.37 -23.88
CA ASN A 364 11.87 22.80 -22.71
C ASN A 364 11.11 21.55 -22.28
N CYS A 365 11.21 20.49 -23.08
CA CYS A 365 10.60 19.22 -22.75
C CYS A 365 11.38 18.59 -21.59
N VAL A 366 10.78 18.54 -20.41
CA VAL A 366 11.32 17.86 -19.23
C VAL A 366 10.77 16.45 -19.19
N ASN A 367 11.66 15.47 -19.25
CA ASN A 367 11.30 14.06 -19.22
C ASN A 367 11.10 13.62 -17.77
N LEU A 368 9.89 13.19 -17.42
CA LEU A 368 9.57 12.74 -16.07
C LEU A 368 9.77 11.23 -15.93
N LEU A 369 9.25 10.47 -16.89
CA LEU A 369 9.41 9.02 -16.96
C LEU A 369 9.22 8.56 -18.40
N SER A 370 10.16 7.75 -18.89
CA SER A 370 10.10 7.16 -20.22
C SER A 370 10.24 5.65 -20.21
N GLY A 371 9.58 5.02 -21.16
CA GLY A 371 9.84 3.68 -21.66
C GLY A 371 9.97 3.77 -23.18
N LYS A 372 10.39 2.67 -23.81
CA LYS A 372 10.64 2.60 -25.25
C LYS A 372 9.60 3.33 -26.12
N ASP A 373 8.32 3.07 -25.84
CA ASP A 373 7.19 3.62 -26.59
C ASP A 373 6.26 4.46 -25.73
N PHE A 374 6.59 4.73 -24.47
CA PHE A 374 5.76 5.45 -23.49
C PHE A 374 6.55 6.62 -22.90
N ASN A 375 5.93 7.79 -22.74
CA ASN A 375 6.60 8.95 -22.18
C ASN A 375 5.62 9.84 -21.43
N VAL A 376 6.04 10.28 -20.24
CA VAL A 376 5.41 11.35 -19.48
C VAL A 376 6.41 12.50 -19.39
N SER A 377 5.99 13.68 -19.81
CA SER A 377 6.86 14.87 -19.85
C SER A 377 6.11 16.16 -19.53
N ILE A 378 6.86 17.19 -19.14
CA ILE A 378 6.38 18.57 -19.03
C ILE A 378 6.89 19.34 -20.24
N LYS A 379 6.01 20.07 -20.92
CA LYS A 379 6.32 20.90 -22.09
C LYS A 379 6.01 22.35 -21.80
N GLY A 380 6.88 23.25 -22.26
CA GLY A 380 6.70 24.70 -22.11
C GLY A 380 6.42 25.20 -20.69
N ASN A 381 6.79 24.44 -19.65
CA ASN A 381 6.55 24.68 -18.22
C ASN A 381 5.07 24.76 -17.80
N ASP A 382 4.11 24.55 -18.70
CA ASP A 382 2.69 24.77 -18.43
C ASP A 382 1.82 23.59 -18.86
N THR A 383 2.44 22.50 -19.29
CA THR A 383 1.74 21.43 -19.97
C THR A 383 2.31 20.08 -19.59
N VAL A 384 1.48 19.16 -19.13
CA VAL A 384 1.85 17.75 -18.96
C VAL A 384 1.42 16.97 -20.19
N ALA A 385 2.36 16.26 -20.81
CA ALA A 385 2.15 15.45 -22.00
C ALA A 385 2.33 13.97 -21.66
N ILE A 386 1.34 13.16 -22.04
CA ILE A 386 1.39 11.69 -21.95
C ILE A 386 1.36 11.17 -23.38
N ARG A 387 2.41 10.46 -23.78
CA ARG A 387 2.59 9.95 -25.14
C ARG A 387 2.78 8.44 -25.13
N GLN A 388 2.11 7.76 -26.05
CA GLN A 388 2.44 6.40 -26.44
C GLN A 388 2.56 6.32 -27.96
N ASN A 389 3.69 5.84 -28.48
CA ASN A 389 3.99 5.86 -29.91
C ASN A 389 3.83 7.27 -30.51
N GLU A 390 2.93 7.43 -31.50
CA GLU A 390 2.58 8.71 -32.12
C GLU A 390 1.39 9.43 -31.45
N SER A 391 0.66 8.74 -30.57
CA SER A 391 -0.50 9.29 -29.88
C SER A 391 -0.06 10.10 -28.66
N GLU A 392 -0.62 11.29 -28.49
CA GLU A 392 -0.27 12.20 -27.40
C GLU A 392 -1.53 12.86 -26.85
N THR A 393 -1.71 12.80 -25.53
CA THR A 393 -2.69 13.62 -24.82
C THR A 393 -1.95 14.70 -24.04
N ILE A 394 -2.50 15.91 -24.14
CA ILE A 394 -1.94 17.11 -23.55
C ILE A 394 -2.88 17.64 -22.48
N ILE A 395 -2.33 17.88 -21.29
CA ILE A 395 -3.00 18.43 -20.11
C ILE A 395 -2.38 19.80 -19.84
N GLN A 396 -3.11 20.87 -20.18
CA GLN A 396 -2.66 22.25 -19.98
C GLN A 396 -2.97 22.71 -18.55
N LEU A 397 -1.94 23.16 -17.83
CA LEU A 397 -2.05 23.80 -16.52
C LEU A 397 -2.59 25.22 -16.67
N SER A 398 -3.37 25.69 -15.71
CA SER A 398 -3.91 27.06 -15.68
C SER A 398 -2.80 28.09 -15.49
N ASN A 399 -1.78 27.74 -14.70
CA ASN A 399 -0.62 28.59 -14.45
C ASN A 399 0.67 27.88 -14.89
N PRO A 400 1.59 28.58 -15.57
CA PRO A 400 2.91 28.03 -15.85
C PRO A 400 3.69 27.84 -14.55
N LEU A 401 4.40 26.73 -14.45
CA LEU A 401 5.34 26.45 -13.37
C LEU A 401 6.50 27.44 -13.47
N LYS A 402 6.83 28.07 -12.33
CA LYS A 402 7.93 29.03 -12.24
C LYS A 402 9.26 28.28 -12.22
N GLU A 403 10.28 28.88 -12.79
CA GLU A 403 11.62 28.32 -12.79
C GLU A 403 12.25 28.42 -11.38
N LEU A 404 13.16 27.50 -11.07
CA LEU A 404 13.93 27.40 -9.82
C LEU A 404 13.11 27.11 -8.55
N PHE A 405 11.81 26.83 -8.68
CA PHE A 405 10.96 26.35 -7.59
C PHE A 405 10.72 24.84 -7.70
N TRP A 406 10.59 24.20 -6.54
CA TRP A 406 10.23 22.78 -6.45
C TRP A 406 8.71 22.61 -6.53
N TYR A 407 8.29 21.65 -7.35
CA TYR A 407 6.90 21.24 -7.49
C TYR A 407 6.76 19.74 -7.27
N GLY A 408 5.79 19.37 -6.43
CA GLY A 408 5.36 17.99 -6.27
C GLY A 408 4.30 17.67 -7.32
N LEU A 409 4.50 16.62 -8.10
CA LEU A 409 3.56 16.18 -9.12
C LEU A 409 2.98 14.82 -8.74
N VAL A 410 1.67 14.68 -8.90
CA VAL A 410 0.96 13.40 -8.82
C VAL A 410 0.20 13.22 -10.13
N ILE A 411 0.61 12.24 -10.93
CA ILE A 411 0.03 11.96 -12.25
C ILE A 411 -0.60 10.57 -12.19
N ASN A 412 -1.94 10.54 -12.19
CA ASN A 412 -2.68 9.29 -12.30
C ASN A 412 -2.91 8.95 -13.77
N LEU A 413 -2.66 7.68 -14.09
CA LEU A 413 -2.75 7.06 -15.38
C LEU A 413 -3.76 5.91 -15.27
N GLY A 414 -4.62 5.74 -16.27
CA GLY A 414 -5.66 4.71 -16.27
C GLY A 414 -6.69 5.00 -17.34
N GLU A 415 -7.97 4.73 -17.06
CA GLU A 415 -9.06 5.06 -18.00
C GLU A 415 -9.19 6.57 -18.20
N GLN A 416 -8.91 7.32 -17.13
CA GLN A 416 -8.83 8.76 -17.12
C GLN A 416 -7.50 9.21 -16.51
N PHE A 417 -6.94 10.27 -17.07
CA PHE A 417 -5.78 10.93 -16.52
C PHE A 417 -6.19 12.00 -15.51
N SER A 418 -5.39 12.11 -14.45
CA SER A 418 -5.43 13.26 -13.56
C SER A 418 -4.01 13.74 -13.25
N VAL A 419 -3.90 15.04 -13.00
CA VAL A 419 -2.65 15.69 -12.61
C VAL A 419 -2.98 16.62 -11.45
N ASP A 420 -2.32 16.38 -10.32
CA ASP A 420 -2.28 17.30 -9.19
C ASP A 420 -0.88 17.92 -9.11
N VAL A 421 -0.83 19.23 -8.94
CA VAL A 421 0.41 20.00 -8.79
C VAL A 421 0.43 20.65 -7.42
N TYR A 422 1.49 20.39 -6.67
CA TYR A 422 1.79 20.98 -5.38
C TYR A 422 3.00 21.90 -5.53
N GLY A 423 2.96 23.08 -4.91
CA GLY A 423 4.12 23.97 -4.89
C GLY A 423 4.51 24.34 -3.47
N THR A 424 5.67 24.98 -3.37
CA THR A 424 6.32 25.32 -2.09
C THR A 424 6.54 26.83 -1.92
N GLU A 425 6.03 27.67 -2.82
CA GLU A 425 6.30 29.12 -2.82
C GLU A 425 5.69 29.82 -1.61
N ASN A 426 4.48 29.44 -1.21
CA ASN A 426 3.73 30.03 -0.09
C ASN A 426 3.43 29.02 1.03
N GLY A 427 4.29 28.01 1.18
CA GLY A 427 3.99 26.79 1.96
C GLY A 427 3.52 25.65 1.05
N PHE A 428 3.37 24.45 1.61
CA PHE A 428 2.93 23.29 0.84
C PHE A 428 1.44 23.36 0.54
N GLU A 429 1.09 23.69 -0.70
CA GLU A 429 -0.29 23.78 -1.14
C GLU A 429 -0.50 23.15 -2.51
N ARG A 430 -1.72 22.63 -2.73
CA ARG A 430 -2.13 22.17 -4.05
C ARG A 430 -2.52 23.37 -4.92
N ILE A 431 -1.69 23.67 -5.91
CA ILE A 431 -1.86 24.79 -6.83
C ILE A 431 -2.83 24.44 -7.97
N GLU A 432 -2.80 23.20 -8.43
CA GLU A 432 -3.60 22.75 -9.57
C GLU A 432 -4.18 21.35 -9.33
N ASN A 433 -5.42 21.14 -9.77
CA ASN A 433 -6.05 19.81 -9.89
C ASN A 433 -6.75 19.75 -11.25
N ILE A 434 -6.33 18.81 -12.08
CA ILE A 434 -6.97 18.53 -13.36
C ILE A 434 -7.30 17.04 -13.39
N SER A 435 -8.56 16.70 -13.61
CA SER A 435 -9.04 15.31 -13.58
C SER A 435 -10.08 15.05 -14.68
N GLY A 436 -10.40 13.77 -14.91
CA GLY A 436 -11.44 13.37 -15.85
C GLY A 436 -11.04 13.45 -17.33
N ILE A 437 -9.75 13.38 -17.63
CA ILE A 437 -9.27 13.42 -19.02
C ILE A 437 -9.26 12.01 -19.58
N ASP A 438 -10.17 11.68 -20.49
CA ASP A 438 -10.24 10.36 -21.10
C ASP A 438 -8.90 9.93 -21.73
N ASN A 439 -8.44 8.73 -21.37
CA ASN A 439 -7.27 8.13 -22.00
C ASN A 439 -7.60 7.71 -23.44
N LYS A 440 -7.01 8.43 -24.38
CA LYS A 440 -7.04 8.14 -25.83
C LYS A 440 -5.66 7.79 -26.38
N VAL A 441 -4.69 7.60 -25.49
CA VAL A 441 -3.27 7.48 -25.82
C VAL A 441 -2.89 6.03 -26.00
N TYR A 442 -3.30 5.18 -25.05
CA TYR A 442 -2.89 3.79 -25.00
C TYR A 442 -4.04 2.86 -24.63
N GLU A 443 -3.98 1.65 -25.18
CA GLU A 443 -4.84 0.52 -24.79
C GLU A 443 -4.03 -0.52 -24.01
N ASN A 444 -2.80 -0.79 -24.45
CA ASN A 444 -1.85 -1.66 -23.77
C ASN A 444 -0.45 -1.04 -23.86
N VAL A 445 0.24 -0.94 -22.73
CA VAL A 445 1.59 -0.45 -22.58
C VAL A 445 2.46 -1.61 -22.09
N GLN A 446 3.52 -1.91 -22.83
CA GLN A 446 4.56 -2.84 -22.43
C GLN A 446 5.89 -2.09 -22.37
N VAL A 447 6.49 -2.03 -21.18
CA VAL A 447 7.78 -1.38 -20.95
C VAL A 447 8.73 -2.39 -20.34
N ASP A 448 9.81 -2.71 -21.04
CA ASP A 448 10.83 -3.61 -20.52
C ASP A 448 11.63 -2.96 -19.38
N ASN A 449 11.90 -1.66 -19.50
CA ASN A 449 12.67 -0.86 -18.56
C ASN A 449 12.20 0.59 -18.62
N PHE A 450 12.04 1.21 -17.47
CA PHE A 450 11.82 2.65 -17.38
C PHE A 450 13.16 3.39 -17.32
N TYR A 451 13.17 4.63 -17.80
CA TYR A 451 14.35 5.48 -17.77
C TYR A 451 13.97 6.96 -17.78
N MET A 452 14.90 7.81 -17.37
CA MET A 452 14.78 9.25 -17.45
C MET A 452 15.88 9.81 -18.34
N GLU A 453 15.48 10.62 -19.32
CA GLU A 453 16.39 11.32 -20.23
C GLU A 453 16.79 12.66 -19.63
N GLY A 454 18.00 13.11 -19.94
CA GLY A 454 18.47 14.40 -19.49
C GLY A 454 17.62 15.56 -20.03
N SER A 455 17.39 16.54 -19.17
CA SER A 455 16.54 17.70 -19.45
C SER A 455 16.93 18.88 -18.56
N HIS A 456 16.43 20.08 -18.86
CA HIS A 456 16.69 21.28 -18.06
C HIS A 456 15.85 21.31 -16.77
N ALA A 457 15.99 20.29 -15.94
CA ALA A 457 15.31 20.19 -14.64
C ALA A 457 16.13 19.36 -13.63
N ASP A 458 15.76 19.46 -12.37
CA ASP A 458 16.18 18.53 -11.33
C ASP A 458 14.98 17.69 -10.88
N ILE A 459 15.20 16.42 -10.59
CA ILE A 459 14.14 15.48 -10.20
C ILE A 459 14.57 14.68 -8.96
N THR A 460 13.64 14.46 -8.03
CA THR A 460 13.87 13.60 -6.86
C THR A 460 12.59 12.91 -6.39
N ASN A 461 12.73 11.94 -5.48
CA ASN A 461 11.65 11.18 -4.83
C ASN A 461 10.62 10.63 -5.83
N ILE A 462 11.12 9.87 -6.81
CA ILE A 462 10.34 9.31 -7.92
C ILE A 462 9.71 8.01 -7.47
N ARG A 463 8.39 7.95 -7.51
CA ARG A 463 7.63 6.74 -7.20
C ARG A 463 6.63 6.44 -8.30
N PHE A 464 6.54 5.17 -8.68
CA PHE A 464 5.59 4.70 -9.68
C PHE A 464 4.82 3.52 -9.11
N TYR A 465 3.51 3.67 -8.93
CA TYR A 465 2.64 2.71 -8.25
C TYR A 465 1.70 1.97 -9.20
N THR A 466 1.33 0.75 -8.84
CA THR A 466 0.28 -0.06 -9.52
C THR A 466 -1.15 0.36 -9.17
N VAL A 467 -1.33 1.43 -8.39
CA VAL A 467 -2.62 1.94 -7.93
C VAL A 467 -2.72 3.43 -8.21
N ALA A 468 -3.94 3.93 -8.43
CA ALA A 468 -4.18 5.37 -8.50
C ALA A 468 -4.14 5.97 -7.10
N ASN A 469 -3.62 7.19 -7.00
CA ASN A 469 -3.66 7.98 -5.77
C ASN A 469 -4.53 9.22 -6.01
N THR A 470 -5.81 9.11 -5.69
CA THR A 470 -6.80 10.21 -5.85
C THR A 470 -7.18 10.87 -4.52
N GLU A 471 -6.77 10.28 -3.40
CA GLU A 471 -7.06 10.81 -2.06
C GLU A 471 -6.01 11.85 -1.68
N ILE A 472 -6.45 13.08 -1.41
CA ILE A 472 -5.57 14.22 -1.13
C ILE A 472 -4.65 13.91 0.05
N ASP A 473 -5.15 13.35 1.15
CA ASP A 473 -4.34 13.05 2.34
C ASP A 473 -3.23 12.03 2.03
N LYS A 474 -3.51 11.05 1.16
CA LYS A 474 -2.52 10.07 0.71
C LYS A 474 -1.50 10.72 -0.22
N GLN A 475 -1.92 11.59 -1.14
CA GLN A 475 -1.01 12.35 -2.01
C GLN A 475 -0.04 13.21 -1.19
N ILE A 476 -0.56 13.94 -0.20
CA ILE A 476 0.24 14.78 0.70
C ILE A 476 1.22 13.93 1.50
N THR A 477 0.73 12.84 2.11
CA THR A 477 1.58 11.94 2.91
C THR A 477 2.69 11.33 2.05
N ASP A 478 2.39 10.96 0.81
CA ASP A 478 3.36 10.41 -0.12
C ASP A 478 4.42 11.44 -0.51
N LEU A 479 4.01 12.64 -0.94
CA LEU A 479 4.93 13.69 -1.36
C LEU A 479 5.82 14.22 -0.23
N LEU A 480 5.32 14.25 1.01
CA LEU A 480 6.06 14.75 2.18
C LEU A 480 6.89 13.67 2.88
N SER A 481 6.73 12.39 2.53
CA SER A 481 7.52 11.33 3.15
C SER A 481 8.87 11.17 2.45
N TYR A 482 9.93 11.00 3.25
CA TYR A 482 11.25 10.63 2.75
C TYR A 482 11.26 9.18 2.23
N ASN A 483 10.74 8.26 3.05
CA ASN A 483 10.55 6.86 2.66
C ASN A 483 9.08 6.61 2.29
N ALA A 484 8.84 5.77 1.28
CA ALA A 484 7.47 5.43 0.90
C ALA A 484 6.83 4.52 1.97
N LYS A 485 5.53 4.72 2.24
CA LYS A 485 4.76 3.85 3.15
C LYS A 485 3.95 2.77 2.43
N ASN A 486 3.90 2.83 1.09
CA ASN A 486 3.12 1.93 0.23
C ASN A 486 4.04 1.20 -0.76
N ASP A 487 5.19 0.72 -0.29
CA ASP A 487 6.18 0.06 -1.15
C ASP A 487 5.64 -1.22 -1.80
N SER A 488 4.66 -1.88 -1.18
CA SER A 488 3.99 -3.05 -1.74
C SER A 488 3.37 -2.85 -3.12
N TYR A 489 2.99 -1.63 -3.47
CA TYR A 489 2.47 -1.27 -4.79
C TYR A 489 3.49 -0.55 -5.67
N ALA A 490 4.69 -0.29 -5.17
CA ALA A 490 5.71 0.42 -5.93
C ALA A 490 6.35 -0.50 -6.98
N ILE A 491 6.34 -0.02 -8.21
CA ILE A 491 7.17 -0.54 -9.31
C ILE A 491 8.53 0.16 -9.24
N ILE A 492 8.53 1.47 -9.03
CA ILE A 492 9.72 2.30 -8.85
C ILE A 492 9.54 3.04 -7.53
N ASN A 493 10.59 3.05 -6.71
CA ASN A 493 10.65 3.81 -5.48
C ASN A 493 12.09 4.32 -5.28
N ASP A 494 12.33 5.59 -5.62
CA ASP A 494 13.68 6.13 -5.73
C ASP A 494 13.79 7.56 -5.20
N SER A 495 14.45 7.72 -4.04
CA SER A 495 14.73 9.01 -3.41
C SER A 495 16.00 9.70 -3.94
N ALA A 496 16.59 9.20 -5.04
CA ALA A 496 17.85 9.66 -5.62
C ALA A 496 19.07 9.56 -4.70
N ASP A 497 18.98 8.83 -3.58
CA ASP A 497 20.00 8.85 -2.54
C ASP A 497 21.29 8.11 -2.88
N ILE A 498 22.38 8.66 -2.33
CA ILE A 498 23.67 7.98 -2.19
C ILE A 498 23.80 7.38 -0.79
N TYR A 499 24.66 6.36 -0.67
CA TYR A 499 24.93 5.68 0.60
C TYR A 499 25.21 6.63 1.77
N LEU A 500 25.91 7.74 1.53
CA LEU A 500 26.30 8.72 2.57
C LEU A 500 25.10 9.40 3.25
N ASN A 501 23.95 9.47 2.57
CA ASN A 501 22.79 10.22 3.06
C ASN A 501 21.80 9.36 3.84
N LYS A 502 22.01 8.04 3.89
CA LYS A 502 21.10 7.11 4.57
C LYS A 502 21.26 7.17 6.09
N PRO A 503 20.17 7.12 6.87
CA PRO A 503 20.25 6.96 8.31
C PRO A 503 21.00 5.65 8.63
N TYR A 504 21.96 5.71 9.55
CA TYR A 504 22.74 4.55 9.97
C TYR A 504 21.81 3.49 10.59
N VAL A 505 21.43 2.47 9.81
CA VAL A 505 20.72 1.30 10.32
C VAL A 505 21.78 0.32 10.77
N GLY A 506 22.14 0.38 12.06
CA GLY A 506 23.04 -0.60 12.65
C GLY A 506 22.43 -1.99 12.56
N ARG A 507 22.93 -2.84 11.65
CA ARG A 507 22.71 -4.28 11.73
C ARG A 507 23.43 -4.79 12.98
N GLN A 508 22.68 -5.06 14.05
CA GLN A 508 23.18 -5.96 15.08
C GLN A 508 23.22 -7.36 14.47
N HIS A 509 24.42 -7.90 14.32
CA HIS A 509 24.70 -9.26 13.90
C HIS A 509 24.31 -10.28 14.97
#